data_AF-A0A6L6R2D6-F1
#
_entry.id   AF-A0A6L6R2D6-F1
#
_cell.length_a   1.000
_cell.length_b   1.000
_cell.length_c   1.000
_cell.angle_alpha   90.00
_cell.angle_beta   90.00
_cell.angle_gamma   90.00
#
_symmetry.space_group_name_H-M   'P 1'
#
loop_
_entity.id
_entity.type
_entity.pdbx_description
1 polymer ?
#
loop_
_entity_poly.entity_id
_entity_poly.type
_entity_poly.pdbx_seq_one_letter_code
_entity_poly.pdbx_strand_id
1 'polypeptide(L)'
;MIDPSILRTDPDSLRESQRRRGEDVTLIDRLVEADVAKRSAGLRFDELRSAQKEIGKQIGPLQGSLKKTPDAAKQAELDALMAQASTLADDVKAASSEADAMQALADSLWLQVSNVVSLESPVGGEADFTV
;
A
#
# COMPACT_ATOMS: atom_id res chain seq x y z
N MET A 1 -2.27 -8.18 -17.42
CA MET A 1 -1.57 -7.31 -16.46
C MET A 1 -0.20 -7.91 -16.23
N ILE A 2 0.85 -7.12 -16.40
CA ILE A 2 2.24 -7.53 -16.09
C ILE A 2 2.28 -7.92 -14.60
N ASP A 3 3.00 -8.99 -14.26
CA ASP A 3 3.13 -9.42 -12.87
C ASP A 3 3.88 -8.33 -12.07
N PRO A 4 3.27 -7.73 -11.03
CA PRO A 4 3.92 -6.71 -10.22
C PRO A 4 5.19 -7.19 -9.51
N SER A 5 5.39 -8.51 -9.40
CA SER A 5 6.61 -9.09 -8.84
C SER A 5 7.86 -8.67 -9.62
N ILE A 6 7.75 -8.44 -10.94
CA ILE A 6 8.89 -8.12 -11.81
C ILE A 6 9.53 -6.77 -11.47
N LEU A 7 8.76 -5.81 -10.95
CA LEU A 7 9.32 -4.56 -10.42
C LEU A 7 10.31 -4.78 -9.28
N ARG A 8 10.14 -5.88 -8.55
CA ARG A 8 10.88 -6.16 -7.32
C ARG A 8 12.06 -7.09 -7.58
N THR A 9 11.93 -7.97 -8.56
CA THR A 9 12.95 -8.96 -8.90
C THR A 9 13.86 -8.49 -10.03
N ASP A 10 13.31 -7.80 -11.04
CA ASP A 10 14.06 -7.37 -12.22
C ASP A 10 13.43 -6.11 -12.87
N PRO A 11 13.51 -4.94 -12.19
CA PRO A 11 13.02 -3.69 -12.76
C PRO A 11 13.82 -3.24 -13.99
N ASP A 12 15.05 -3.71 -14.16
CA ASP A 12 15.90 -3.34 -15.30
C ASP A 12 15.39 -3.94 -16.61
N SER A 13 14.81 -5.14 -16.58
CA SER A 13 14.12 -5.71 -17.74
C SER A 13 12.98 -4.83 -18.26
N LEU A 14 12.21 -4.21 -17.35
CA LEU A 14 11.15 -3.28 -17.70
C LEU A 14 11.73 -1.99 -18.31
N ARG A 15 12.80 -1.45 -17.71
CA ARG A 15 13.49 -0.26 -18.23
C ARG A 15 14.01 -0.49 -19.65
N GLU A 16 14.60 -1.64 -19.91
CA GLU A 16 15.10 -2.03 -21.23
C GLU A 16 13.94 -2.19 -22.23
N SER A 17 12.82 -2.79 -21.82
CA SER A 17 11.60 -2.86 -22.65
C SER A 17 11.10 -1.46 -23.05
N GLN A 18 11.08 -0.50 -22.12
CA GLN A 18 10.70 0.89 -22.42
C GLN A 18 11.67 1.52 -23.42
N ARG A 19 12.99 1.36 -23.22
CA ARG A 19 14.02 1.87 -24.16
C ARG A 19 13.84 1.34 -25.57
N ARG A 20 13.61 0.03 -25.73
CA ARG A 20 13.42 -0.59 -27.05
C ARG A 20 12.18 -0.09 -27.78
N ARG A 21 11.16 0.36 -27.04
CA ARG A 21 9.94 0.98 -27.59
C ARG A 21 10.09 2.49 -27.85
N GLY A 22 11.21 3.10 -27.44
CA GLY A 22 11.35 4.56 -27.44
C GLY A 22 10.44 5.25 -26.41
N GLU A 23 9.99 4.51 -25.38
CA GLU A 23 9.12 5.01 -24.31
C GLU A 23 9.91 5.59 -23.14
N ASP A 24 9.21 6.31 -22.25
CA ASP A 24 9.79 6.91 -21.07
C ASP A 24 10.18 5.85 -20.02
N VAL A 25 11.48 5.74 -19.76
CA VAL A 25 12.06 4.81 -18.76
C VAL A 25 11.79 5.28 -17.34
N THR A 26 11.62 6.60 -17.12
CA THR A 26 11.37 7.17 -15.79
C THR A 26 10.01 6.74 -15.23
N LEU A 27 9.11 6.25 -16.09
CA LEU A 27 7.88 5.60 -15.69
C LEU A 27 8.14 4.40 -14.76
N ILE A 28 9.20 3.62 -15.03
CA ILE A 28 9.54 2.45 -14.19
C ILE A 28 10.06 2.89 -12.83
N ASP A 29 10.84 3.97 -12.77
CA ASP A 29 11.33 4.51 -11.49
C ASP A 29 10.16 5.01 -10.62
N ARG A 30 9.22 5.73 -11.22
CA ARG A 30 7.96 6.14 -10.57
C ARG A 30 7.13 4.94 -10.10
N LEU A 31 7.13 3.85 -10.88
CA LEU A 31 6.42 2.61 -10.55
C LEU A 31 7.05 1.91 -9.34
N VAL A 32 8.39 1.90 -9.24
CA VAL A 32 9.13 1.38 -8.08
C VAL A 32 8.82 2.21 -6.83
N GLU A 33 8.85 3.54 -6.92
CA GLU A 33 8.49 4.43 -5.81
C GLU A 33 7.05 4.20 -5.34
N ALA A 34 6.12 4.07 -6.29
CA ALA A 34 4.72 3.78 -6.00
C ALA A 34 4.52 2.42 -5.32
N ASP A 35 5.24 1.37 -5.73
CA ASP A 35 5.20 0.06 -5.07
C ASP A 35 5.69 0.14 -3.62
N VAL A 36 6.78 0.88 -3.37
CA VAL A 36 7.31 1.10 -2.02
C VAL A 36 6.29 1.85 -1.16
N ALA A 37 5.73 2.94 -1.67
CA ALA A 37 4.72 3.74 -0.96
C ALA A 37 3.47 2.92 -0.64
N LYS A 38 2.95 2.18 -1.62
CA LYS A 38 1.81 1.25 -1.44
C LYS A 38 2.07 0.23 -0.35
N ARG A 39 3.23 -0.44 -0.36
CA ARG A 39 3.56 -1.45 0.65
C ARG A 39 3.70 -0.83 2.04
N SER A 40 4.34 0.34 2.13
CA SER A 40 4.49 1.03 3.40
C SER A 40 3.14 1.48 3.97
N ALA A 41 2.24 2.02 3.14
CA ALA A 41 0.91 2.43 3.56
C ALA A 41 0.06 1.22 4.00
N GLY A 42 0.13 0.10 3.27
CA GLY A 42 -0.54 -1.15 3.65
C GLY A 42 -0.07 -1.69 5.00
N LEU A 43 1.25 -1.73 5.22
CA LEU A 43 1.81 -2.15 6.51
C LEU A 43 1.34 -1.26 7.66
N ARG A 44 1.41 0.07 7.49
CA ARG A 44 0.95 1.04 8.49
C ARG A 44 -0.54 0.84 8.82
N PHE A 45 -1.37 0.65 7.80
CA PHE A 45 -2.80 0.39 8.00
C PHE A 45 -3.04 -0.90 8.79
N ASP A 46 -2.33 -1.98 8.46
CA ASP A 46 -2.45 -3.26 9.17
C ASP A 46 -1.98 -3.17 10.63
N GLU A 47 -0.88 -2.45 10.89
CA GLU A 47 -0.38 -2.19 12.25
C GLU A 47 -1.40 -1.43 13.10
N LEU A 48 -1.94 -0.33 12.57
CA LEU A 48 -2.95 0.48 13.28
C LEU A 48 -4.23 -0.32 13.53
N ARG A 49 -4.66 -1.12 12.54
CA ARG A 49 -5.84 -1.99 12.69
C ARG A 49 -5.61 -3.09 13.73
N SER A 50 -4.39 -3.62 13.80
CA SER A 50 -4.00 -4.59 14.84
C SER A 50 -4.07 -3.95 16.23
N ALA A 51 -3.47 -2.76 16.40
CA ALA A 51 -3.54 -2.00 17.64
C ALA A 51 -4.99 -1.70 18.06
N GLN A 52 -5.87 -1.35 17.11
CA GLN A 52 -7.29 -1.08 17.39
C GLN A 52 -8.00 -2.32 17.92
N LYS A 53 -7.71 -3.49 17.34
CA LYS A 53 -8.25 -4.77 17.83
C LYS A 53 -7.76 -5.09 19.24
N GLU A 54 -6.48 -4.85 19.53
CA GLU A 54 -5.92 -5.12 20.86
C GLU A 54 -6.54 -4.21 21.94
N ILE A 55 -6.75 -2.92 21.66
CA ILE A 55 -7.46 -2.04 22.60
C ILE A 55 -8.92 -2.50 22.79
N GLY A 56 -9.62 -2.86 21.71
CA GLY A 56 -10.98 -3.37 21.78
C GLY A 56 -11.12 -4.62 22.66
N LYS A 57 -10.11 -5.50 22.65
CA LYS A 57 -10.06 -6.69 23.53
C LYS A 57 -9.87 -6.34 25.01
N GLN A 58 -9.25 -5.21 25.34
CA GLN A 58 -9.05 -4.77 26.72
C GLN A 58 -10.30 -4.11 27.30
N ILE A 59 -11.02 -3.33 26.47
CA ILE A 59 -12.23 -2.59 26.89
C ILE A 59 -13.34 -3.52 27.39
N GLY A 60 -13.63 -4.61 26.67
CA GLY A 60 -14.73 -5.53 27.02
C GLY A 60 -14.62 -6.15 28.42
N PRO A 61 -13.50 -6.82 28.76
CA PRO A 61 -13.24 -7.33 30.10
C PRO A 61 -13.27 -6.26 31.19
N LEU A 62 -12.72 -5.07 30.91
CA LEU A 62 -12.67 -3.97 31.87
C LEU A 62 -14.07 -3.45 32.19
N GLN A 63 -14.90 -3.22 31.16
CA GLN A 63 -16.33 -2.89 31.31
C GLN A 63 -17.08 -3.99 32.07
N GLY A 64 -16.82 -5.26 31.76
CA GLY A 64 -17.41 -6.40 32.46
C GLY A 64 -17.03 -6.44 33.95
N SER A 65 -15.78 -6.13 34.29
CA SER A 65 -15.32 -6.02 35.68
C SER A 65 -15.98 -4.85 36.41
N LEU A 66 -16.08 -3.68 35.78
CA LEU A 66 -16.70 -2.49 36.37
C LEU A 66 -18.18 -2.68 36.69
N LYS A 67 -18.92 -3.39 35.83
CA LYS A 67 -20.33 -3.72 36.08
C LYS A 67 -20.52 -4.62 37.30
N LYS A 68 -19.58 -5.52 37.58
CA LYS A 68 -19.64 -6.44 38.73
C LYS A 68 -19.19 -5.75 40.02
N THR A 69 -18.18 -4.91 39.93
CA THR A 69 -17.58 -4.23 41.07
C THR A 69 -17.12 -2.85 40.59
N PRO A 70 -17.91 -1.79 40.92
CA PRO A 70 -17.53 -0.43 40.61
C PRO A 70 -16.20 -0.08 41.28
N ASP A 71 -15.28 0.48 40.51
CA ASP A 71 -13.95 0.87 40.96
C ASP A 71 -13.49 2.11 40.18
N ALA A 72 -13.10 3.16 40.90
CA ALA A 72 -12.77 4.44 40.28
C ALA A 72 -11.48 4.39 39.45
N ALA A 73 -10.51 3.55 39.84
CA ALA A 73 -9.24 3.41 39.10
C ALA A 73 -9.48 2.69 37.76
N LYS A 74 -10.27 1.62 37.77
CA LYS A 74 -10.69 0.91 36.53
C LYS A 74 -11.54 1.79 35.62
N GLN A 75 -12.37 2.67 36.19
CA GLN A 75 -13.14 3.61 35.39
C GLN A 75 -12.22 4.59 34.65
N ALA A 76 -11.21 5.14 35.34
CA ALA A 76 -10.21 6.01 34.71
C ALA A 76 -9.40 5.28 33.62
N GLU A 77 -9.04 4.00 33.83
CA GLU A 77 -8.39 3.17 32.82
C GLU A 77 -9.28 2.94 31.59
N LEU A 78 -10.58 2.67 31.81
CA LEU A 78 -11.55 2.51 30.73
C LEU A 78 -11.68 3.80 29.91
N ASP A 79 -11.78 4.94 30.58
CA ASP A 79 -11.91 6.24 29.91
C ASP A 79 -10.64 6.55 29.09
N ALA A 80 -9.45 6.22 29.60
CA ALA A 80 -8.19 6.35 28.88
C ALA A 80 -8.13 5.43 27.65
N LEU A 81 -8.53 4.16 27.76
CA LEU A 81 -8.60 3.23 26.63
C LEU A 81 -9.61 3.66 25.58
N MET A 82 -10.75 4.20 25.99
CA MET A 82 -11.77 4.75 25.07
C MET A 82 -11.26 5.97 24.31
N ALA A 83 -10.52 6.88 24.98
CA ALA A 83 -9.88 8.01 24.33
C ALA A 83 -8.84 7.55 23.30
N GLN A 84 -7.97 6.60 23.67
CA GLN A 84 -6.99 6.01 22.75
C GLN A 84 -7.67 5.30 21.57
N ALA A 85 -8.75 4.56 21.82
CA ALA A 85 -9.52 3.89 20.77
C ALA A 85 -10.13 4.87 19.77
N SER A 86 -10.58 6.04 20.24
CA SER A 86 -11.10 7.10 19.37
C SER A 86 -10.01 7.67 18.47
N THR A 87 -8.87 8.06 19.02
CA THR A 87 -7.73 8.56 18.23
C THR A 87 -7.27 7.51 17.21
N LEU A 88 -7.16 6.26 17.64
CA LEU A 88 -6.72 5.18 16.77
C LEU A 88 -7.74 4.87 15.66
N ALA A 89 -9.04 5.08 15.90
CA ALA A 89 -10.05 4.95 14.86
C ALA A 89 -9.88 5.99 13.75
N ASP A 90 -9.55 7.23 14.12
CA ASP A 90 -9.24 8.30 13.17
C ASP A 90 -7.96 7.98 12.38
N ASP A 91 -6.92 7.50 13.07
CA ASP A 91 -5.66 7.08 12.43
C ASP A 91 -5.85 5.91 11.46
N VAL A 92 -6.64 4.90 11.82
CA VAL A 92 -6.99 3.77 10.95
C VAL A 92 -7.73 4.26 9.71
N LYS A 93 -8.66 5.21 9.87
CA LYS A 93 -9.39 5.78 8.74
C LYS A 93 -8.48 6.57 7.80
N ALA A 94 -7.57 7.38 8.35
CA ALA A 94 -6.58 8.12 7.58
C ALA A 94 -5.64 7.16 6.82
N ALA A 95 -5.11 6.14 7.51
CA ALA A 95 -4.23 5.15 6.90
C ALA A 95 -4.93 4.30 5.83
N SER A 96 -6.22 3.99 6.00
CA SER A 96 -7.02 3.33 4.96
C SER A 96 -7.08 4.19 3.70
N SER A 97 -7.41 5.48 3.85
CA SER A 97 -7.48 6.39 2.72
C SER A 97 -6.13 6.59 2.03
N GLU A 98 -5.04 6.59 2.79
CA GLU A 98 -3.68 6.67 2.26
C GLU A 98 -3.33 5.40 1.47
N ALA A 99 -3.62 4.22 2.02
CA ALA A 99 -3.39 2.95 1.35
C ALA A 99 -4.18 2.86 0.03
N ASP A 100 -5.46 3.28 0.03
CA ASP A 100 -6.30 3.32 -1.16
C ASP A 100 -5.74 4.30 -2.21
N ALA A 101 -5.24 5.46 -1.78
CA ALA A 101 -4.63 6.45 -2.68
C ALA A 101 -3.33 5.91 -3.31
N MET A 102 -2.46 5.28 -2.53
CA MET A 102 -1.21 4.68 -3.04
C MET A 102 -1.49 3.49 -3.96
N GLN A 103 -2.53 2.70 -3.66
CA GLN A 103 -3.02 1.64 -4.55
C GLN A 103 -3.46 2.22 -5.89
N ALA A 104 -4.32 3.23 -5.89
CA ALA A 104 -4.82 3.87 -7.10
C ALA A 104 -3.69 4.51 -7.93
N LEU A 105 -2.71 5.13 -7.27
CA LEU A 105 -1.53 5.69 -7.93
C LEU A 105 -0.73 4.58 -8.62
N ALA A 106 -0.40 3.49 -7.91
CA ALA A 106 0.33 2.37 -8.48
C ALA A 106 -0.41 1.75 -9.67
N ASP A 107 -1.73 1.58 -9.57
CA ASP A 107 -2.55 1.04 -10.66
C ASP A 107 -2.57 1.98 -11.87
N SER A 108 -2.67 3.29 -11.65
CA SER A 108 -2.63 4.29 -12.73
C SER A 108 -1.30 4.31 -13.49
N LEU A 109 -0.19 4.05 -12.80
CA LEU A 109 1.13 3.95 -13.41
C LEU A 109 1.28 2.63 -14.16
N TRP A 110 0.77 1.52 -13.60
CA TRP A 110 0.74 0.23 -14.29
C TRP A 110 -0.05 0.26 -15.60
N LEU A 111 -1.13 1.05 -15.66
CA LEU A 111 -1.90 1.25 -16.89
C LEU A 111 -1.14 2.04 -17.96
N GLN A 112 -0.12 2.81 -17.58
CA GLN A 112 0.74 3.53 -18.53
C GLN A 112 1.88 2.67 -19.08
N VAL A 113 2.21 1.55 -18.41
CA VAL A 113 3.26 0.64 -18.87
C VAL A 113 2.70 -0.23 -20.00
N SER A 114 3.19 -0.02 -21.22
CA SER A 114 2.92 -0.90 -22.36
C SER A 114 3.32 -2.34 -22.03
N ASN A 115 2.58 -3.33 -22.54
CA ASN A 115 2.94 -4.75 -22.36
C ASN A 115 4.41 -5.00 -22.76
N VAL A 116 5.14 -5.80 -21.96
CA VAL A 116 6.55 -6.14 -22.21
C VAL A 116 6.72 -6.71 -23.62
N VAL A 117 7.68 -6.17 -24.39
CA VAL A 117 7.97 -6.67 -25.75
C VAL A 117 8.60 -8.07 -25.65
N SER A 118 8.23 -9.00 -26.54
CA SER A 118 9.02 -10.22 -26.74
C SER A 118 10.43 -9.88 -27.21
N LEU A 119 11.45 -10.57 -26.70
CA LEU A 119 12.85 -10.41 -27.14
C LEU A 119 13.06 -10.70 -28.64
N GLU A 120 12.09 -11.33 -29.30
CA GLU A 120 12.10 -11.63 -30.75
C GLU A 120 11.58 -10.48 -31.63
N SER A 121 11.00 -9.43 -31.05
CA SER A 121 10.52 -8.30 -31.86
C SER A 121 11.69 -7.41 -32.30
N PRO A 122 11.82 -7.10 -33.60
CA PRO A 122 12.87 -6.22 -34.10
C PRO A 122 12.78 -4.86 -33.41
N VAL A 123 13.96 -4.33 -33.05
CA VAL A 123 14.10 -3.03 -32.40
C VAL A 123 14.17 -1.97 -33.52
N GLY A 124 13.12 -1.16 -33.67
CA GLY A 124 13.09 -0.10 -34.69
C GLY A 124 11.67 0.30 -35.10
N GLY A 125 11.48 1.57 -35.46
CA GLY A 125 10.22 2.07 -36.04
C GLY A 125 10.11 1.72 -37.53
N GLU A 126 9.04 2.16 -38.23
CA GLU A 126 8.90 1.96 -39.69
C GLU A 126 10.13 2.45 -40.50
N ALA A 127 10.92 3.38 -39.94
CA ALA A 127 12.16 3.89 -40.53
C ALA A 127 13.32 2.87 -40.58
N ASP A 128 13.28 1.80 -39.77
CA ASP A 128 14.32 0.77 -39.71
C ASP A 128 13.93 -0.51 -40.49
N PHE A 129 12.82 -0.45 -41.24
CA PHE A 129 12.36 -1.56 -42.08
C PHE A 129 13.15 -1.60 -43.40
N THR A 130 14.22 -2.40 -43.46
CA THR A 130 14.88 -2.73 -44.72
C THR A 130 14.20 -3.92 -45.39
N VAL A 131 13.70 -3.71 -46.62
CA VAL A 131 13.07 -4.72 -47.51
C VAL A 131 14.13 -5.52 -48.26
#